data_AF-A0A1S4JNH1-F1
#
_entry.id   AF-A0A1S4JNH1-F1
#
_cell.length_a   1.000
_cell.length_b   1.000
_cell.length_c   1.000
_cell.angle_alpha   90.00
_cell.angle_beta   90.00
_cell.angle_gamma   90.00
#
_symmetry.space_group_name_H-M   'P 1'
#
loop_
_entity.id
_entity.type
_entity.pdbx_description
1 polymer ?
#
loop_
_entity_poly.entity_id
_entity_poly.type
_entity_poly.pdbx_seq_one_letter_code
_entity_poly.pdbx_strand_id
1 'polypeptide(L)'
;MISTMMQKDLLEIILKINNYFGHVTVQSCSTSNRYHSSGKKYVIANTILFVFIQAFFLYYTLLTFKVRFFDTYGVVLGIMFQLDGQLTLCLSYVTVLNGALRSKDIMKLLNALRSIREKIKVELGGPHYASVWLKVAVTVLLAGIFYMLLYVVFPWALLVITREEDKKMEVVFIVLTVARDAYWMMISMILIVMKTEISFIGHCLKSRDQTQFQFLLRALTEIVSLRDLFAKCFSIPIMFALMMLFFDGTLQLFQFFLLIESAEIGGEIVGVIFYILWFLPYTVKLCAVIHLATITSNKANEAALSTRHFDDYSMKNTKLAKQINKFLLKNLHQKKKFSAFGFFNIDNSVIYTVFSSIITYLVILIQFKQLENDLTHGNSGNETISAAGGST
;
A
#
# COMPACT_ATOMS: atom_id res chain seq x y z
N MET A 1 -26.38 2.39 23.58
CA MET A 1 -25.33 3.26 24.16
C MET A 1 -23.92 2.66 24.03
N ILE A 2 -23.73 1.35 24.26
CA ILE A 2 -22.43 0.64 24.09
C ILE A 2 -21.98 0.59 22.61
N SER A 3 -22.91 0.31 21.68
CA SER A 3 -22.63 0.28 20.23
C SER A 3 -22.16 1.64 19.66
N THR A 4 -22.62 2.76 20.22
CA THR A 4 -22.23 4.10 19.80
C THR A 4 -20.89 4.58 20.38
N MET A 5 -20.44 4.00 21.51
CA MET A 5 -19.10 4.26 22.07
C MET A 5 -18.00 3.53 21.29
N MET A 6 -18.15 2.22 21.03
CA MET A 6 -17.13 1.43 20.29
C MET A 6 -16.79 1.98 18.91
N GLN A 7 -17.73 2.68 18.28
CA GLN A 7 -17.62 3.14 16.91
C GLN A 7 -16.76 4.41 16.72
N LYS A 8 -16.44 5.10 17.82
CA LYS A 8 -15.52 6.24 17.85
C LYS A 8 -14.06 5.78 18.00
N ASP A 9 -13.82 4.56 18.46
CA ASP A 9 -12.50 4.17 18.95
C ASP A 9 -11.53 3.69 17.86
N LEU A 10 -11.94 2.87 16.87
CA LEU A 10 -10.94 2.18 16.05
C LEU A 10 -10.19 3.08 15.05
N LEU A 11 -10.84 4.03 14.36
CA LEU A 11 -10.11 4.99 13.52
C LEU A 11 -9.17 5.86 14.37
N GLU A 12 -9.60 6.22 15.58
CA GLU A 12 -8.77 6.98 16.52
C GLU A 12 -7.60 6.14 17.05
N ILE A 13 -7.80 4.85 17.33
CA ILE A 13 -6.77 3.89 17.72
C ILE A 13 -5.74 3.75 16.59
N ILE A 14 -6.18 3.52 15.35
CA ILE A 14 -5.28 3.39 14.20
C ILE A 14 -4.49 4.68 13.98
N LEU A 15 -5.12 5.85 14.14
CA LEU A 15 -4.43 7.14 14.07
C LEU A 15 -3.45 7.33 15.22
N LYS A 16 -3.78 6.89 16.45
CA LYS A 16 -2.85 6.91 17.60
C LYS A 16 -1.63 6.04 17.31
N ILE A 17 -1.81 4.81 16.82
CA ILE A 17 -0.73 3.92 16.41
C ILE A 17 0.15 4.59 15.35
N ASN A 18 -0.45 5.19 14.32
CA ASN A 18 0.29 5.89 13.27
C ASN A 18 0.99 7.16 13.76
N ASN A 19 0.46 7.85 14.77
CA ASN A 19 1.15 8.96 15.42
C ASN A 19 2.38 8.47 16.20
N TYR A 20 2.31 7.32 16.87
CA TYR A 20 3.47 6.73 17.56
C TYR A 20 4.60 6.39 16.58
N PHE A 21 4.27 5.81 15.43
CA PHE A 21 5.24 5.56 14.35
C PHE A 21 5.62 6.83 13.55
N GLY A 22 5.05 7.99 13.88
CA GLY A 22 5.39 9.25 13.22
C GLY A 22 4.89 9.37 11.77
N HIS A 23 4.03 8.46 11.31
CA HIS A 23 3.44 8.54 9.97
C HIS A 23 2.42 9.66 9.82
N VAL A 24 1.84 10.13 10.93
CA VAL A 24 0.85 11.21 10.95
C VAL A 24 1.11 12.08 12.18
N THR A 25 0.77 13.37 12.08
CA THR A 25 0.80 14.32 13.19
C THR A 25 -0.59 14.86 13.46
N VAL A 26 -1.58 14.00 13.66
CA VAL A 26 -2.98 14.40 13.78
C VAL A 26 -3.61 13.69 14.97
N GLN A 27 -4.11 14.45 15.93
CA GLN A 27 -4.76 13.92 17.13
C GLN A 27 -6.25 14.28 17.16
N SER A 28 -7.08 13.34 17.61
CA SER A 28 -8.50 13.55 17.89
C SER A 28 -8.61 14.30 19.21
N CYS A 29 -9.31 15.44 19.22
CA CYS A 29 -9.65 16.14 20.45
C CYS A 29 -11.07 15.77 20.85
N SER A 30 -11.21 15.15 22.02
CA SER A 30 -12.49 14.69 22.57
C SER A 30 -13.43 15.86 22.89
N THR A 31 -12.90 17.01 23.31
CA THR A 31 -13.69 18.19 23.70
C THR A 31 -14.20 18.97 22.49
N SER A 32 -13.35 19.20 21.48
CA SER A 32 -13.76 19.95 20.28
C SER A 32 -14.39 19.08 19.19
N ASN A 33 -14.43 17.75 19.38
CA ASN A 33 -14.90 16.77 18.40
C ASN A 33 -14.26 16.94 17.00
N ARG A 34 -13.01 17.43 16.96
CA ARG A 34 -12.24 17.72 15.73
C ARG A 34 -10.83 17.15 15.84
N TYR A 35 -10.23 16.90 14.68
CA TYR A 35 -8.83 16.55 14.57
C TYR A 35 -7.97 17.81 14.49
N HIS A 36 -6.88 17.83 15.26
CA HIS A 36 -5.90 18.92 15.30
C HIS A 36 -4.51 18.41 14.97
N SER A 37 -3.64 19.31 14.55
CA SER A 37 -2.22 18.99 14.37
C SER A 37 -1.60 18.66 15.73
N SER A 38 -1.06 17.46 15.85
CA SER A 38 -0.19 17.08 16.96
C SER A 38 1.19 17.71 16.77
N GLY A 39 1.95 17.81 17.86
CA GLY A 39 3.35 18.23 17.82
C GLY A 39 4.19 17.29 16.96
N LYS A 40 5.23 17.82 16.31
CA LYS A 40 6.14 17.05 15.44
C LYS A 40 7.12 16.14 16.20
N LYS A 41 6.95 15.96 17.52
CA LYS A 41 7.89 15.23 18.39
C LYS A 41 8.12 13.80 17.91
N TYR A 42 7.05 13.06 17.61
CA TYR A 42 7.14 11.68 17.13
C TYR A 42 7.71 11.57 15.71
N VAL A 43 7.45 12.55 14.85
CA VAL A 43 8.09 12.61 13.51
C VAL A 43 9.59 12.77 13.67
N ILE A 44 10.03 13.76 14.46
CA ILE A 44 11.46 14.02 14.69
C ILE A 44 12.14 12.79 15.30
N ALA A 45 11.53 12.20 16.34
CA ALA A 45 12.06 11.01 16.99
C ALA A 45 12.20 9.83 16.00
N ASN A 46 11.18 9.57 15.18
CA ASN A 46 11.24 8.52 14.17
C ASN A 46 12.23 8.83 13.06
N THR A 47 12.34 10.08 12.59
CA THR A 47 13.38 10.47 11.62
C THR A 47 14.78 10.19 12.16
N ILE A 48 15.04 10.54 13.43
CA ILE A 48 16.33 10.23 14.09
C ILE A 48 16.54 8.72 14.16
N LEU A 49 15.52 7.96 14.57
CA LEU A 49 15.57 6.50 14.62
C LEU A 49 15.89 5.88 13.26
N PHE A 50 15.27 6.35 12.17
CA PHE A 50 15.58 5.87 10.83
C PHE A 50 17.01 6.20 10.41
N VAL A 51 17.56 7.36 10.79
CA VAL A 51 18.96 7.69 10.52
C VAL A 51 19.89 6.71 11.22
N PHE A 52 19.60 6.35 12.47
CA PHE A 52 20.35 5.31 13.18
C PHE A 52 20.21 3.94 12.52
N ILE A 53 19.00 3.55 12.14
CA ILE A 53 18.74 2.28 11.43
C ILE A 53 19.48 2.26 10.10
N GLN A 54 19.51 3.37 9.36
CA GLN A 54 20.24 3.51 8.10
C GLN A 54 21.75 3.38 8.29
N ALA A 55 22.30 4.04 9.30
CA ALA A 55 23.72 3.95 9.64
C ALA A 55 24.08 2.52 10.08
N PHE A 56 23.22 1.89 10.87
CA PHE A 56 23.38 0.50 11.30
C PHE A 56 23.30 -0.48 10.11
N PHE A 57 22.34 -0.29 9.20
CA PHE A 57 22.23 -1.07 7.97
C PHE A 57 23.49 -0.91 7.11
N LEU A 58 23.97 0.33 6.90
CA LEU A 58 25.20 0.58 6.14
C LEU A 58 26.43 -0.08 6.79
N TYR A 59 26.57 0.04 8.11
CA TYR A 59 27.63 -0.60 8.88
C TYR A 59 27.59 -2.13 8.73
N TYR A 60 26.41 -2.72 8.89
CA TYR A 60 26.19 -4.15 8.69
C TYR A 60 26.52 -4.58 7.27
N THR A 61 26.08 -3.83 6.25
CA THR A 61 26.43 -4.11 4.85
C THR A 61 27.95 -4.09 4.66
N LEU A 62 28.64 -3.08 5.19
CA LEU A 62 30.07 -2.93 4.98
C LEU A 62 30.88 -4.08 5.61
N LEU A 63 30.49 -4.55 6.80
CA LEU A 63 31.20 -5.61 7.52
C LEU A 63 30.84 -7.01 7.04
N THR A 64 29.55 -7.31 6.96
CA THR A 64 29.05 -8.68 6.81
C THR A 64 28.79 -9.01 5.34
N PHE A 65 28.40 -8.02 4.54
CA PHE A 65 27.94 -8.23 3.17
C PHE A 65 29.09 -8.30 2.17
N LYS A 66 30.10 -7.43 2.29
CA LYS A 66 31.24 -7.37 1.36
C LYS A 66 32.06 -8.65 1.31
N VAL A 67 32.22 -9.36 2.43
CA VAL A 67 33.09 -10.55 2.55
C VAL A 67 32.35 -11.85 2.22
N ARG A 68 31.02 -11.88 2.25
CA ARG A 68 30.26 -13.13 2.02
C ARG A 68 29.38 -13.11 0.79
N PHE A 69 28.58 -12.07 0.64
CA PHE A 69 27.54 -12.06 -0.39
C PHE A 69 28.14 -11.97 -1.79
N PHE A 70 29.21 -11.19 -1.96
CA PHE A 70 29.91 -11.13 -3.24
C PHE A 70 30.62 -12.43 -3.59
N ASP A 71 31.18 -13.13 -2.60
CA ASP A 71 31.87 -14.39 -2.84
C ASP A 71 30.90 -15.55 -3.10
N THR A 72 29.70 -15.53 -2.48
CA THR A 72 28.69 -16.61 -2.62
C THR A 72 27.72 -16.38 -3.79
N TYR A 73 27.31 -15.15 -4.04
CA TYR A 73 26.24 -14.82 -4.98
C TYR A 73 26.67 -13.91 -6.14
N GLY A 74 27.93 -13.48 -6.16
CA GLY A 74 28.47 -12.58 -7.16
C GLY A 74 28.13 -11.10 -6.93
N VAL A 75 28.85 -10.24 -7.65
CA VAL A 75 28.78 -8.78 -7.51
C VAL A 75 27.38 -8.22 -7.83
N VAL A 76 26.77 -8.71 -8.90
CA VAL A 76 25.48 -8.19 -9.39
C VAL A 76 24.36 -8.46 -8.39
N LEU A 77 24.23 -9.71 -7.92
CA LEU A 77 23.17 -10.06 -6.97
C LEU A 77 23.37 -9.35 -5.62
N GLY A 78 24.62 -9.20 -5.18
CA GLY A 78 24.94 -8.41 -3.99
C GLY A 78 24.50 -6.95 -4.10
N ILE A 79 24.72 -6.31 -5.25
CA ILE A 79 24.24 -4.93 -5.49
C ILE A 79 22.71 -4.88 -5.47
N MET A 80 22.02 -5.86 -6.07
CA MET A 80 20.56 -5.92 -6.10
C MET A 80 19.95 -6.04 -4.70
N PHE A 81 20.47 -6.92 -3.84
CA PHE A 81 20.04 -7.03 -2.44
C PHE A 81 20.29 -5.74 -1.65
N GLN A 82 21.42 -5.08 -1.88
CA GLN A 82 21.69 -3.80 -1.24
C GLN A 82 20.68 -2.75 -1.69
N LEU A 83 20.34 -2.70 -2.98
CA LEU A 83 19.33 -1.80 -3.50
C LEU A 83 17.94 -2.07 -2.89
N ASP A 84 17.53 -3.32 -2.75
CA ASP A 84 16.27 -3.70 -2.08
C ASP A 84 16.21 -3.18 -0.63
N GLY A 85 17.25 -3.44 0.17
CA GLY A 85 17.33 -2.93 1.54
C GLY A 85 17.25 -1.39 1.61
N GLN A 86 17.94 -0.69 0.69
CA GLN A 86 17.89 0.77 0.58
C GLN A 86 16.51 1.29 0.16
N LEU A 87 15.84 0.63 -0.78
CA LEU A 87 14.49 0.96 -1.21
C LEU A 87 13.49 0.79 -0.07
N THR A 88 13.58 -0.31 0.68
CA THR A 88 12.74 -0.58 1.85
C THR A 88 12.89 0.51 2.92
N LEU A 89 14.12 0.95 3.20
CA LEU A 89 14.39 2.07 4.11
C LEU A 89 13.84 3.39 3.54
N CYS A 90 14.05 3.64 2.25
CA CYS A 90 13.54 4.83 1.56
C CYS A 90 12.01 4.92 1.62
N LEU A 91 11.27 3.83 1.44
CA LEU A 91 9.81 3.83 1.60
C LEU A 91 9.39 4.28 3.00
N SER A 92 10.10 3.81 4.04
CA SER A 92 9.84 4.20 5.43
C SER A 92 10.09 5.70 5.67
N TYR A 93 11.13 6.27 5.06
CA TYR A 93 11.35 7.71 5.08
C TYR A 93 10.24 8.46 4.33
N VAL A 94 9.85 7.98 3.16
CA VAL A 94 8.82 8.60 2.33
C VAL A 94 7.48 8.63 3.06
N THR A 95 7.10 7.59 3.79
CA THR A 95 5.83 7.57 4.54
C THR A 95 5.82 8.60 5.68
N VAL A 96 6.91 8.70 6.44
CA VAL A 96 7.06 9.63 7.58
C VAL A 96 7.12 11.07 7.09
N LEU A 97 7.94 11.33 6.07
CA LEU A 97 8.08 12.65 5.47
C LEU A 97 6.76 13.10 4.83
N ASN A 98 6.06 12.20 4.13
CA ASN A 98 4.73 12.47 3.60
C ASN A 98 3.74 12.83 4.72
N GLY A 99 3.76 12.08 5.82
CA GLY A 99 3.00 12.39 7.03
C GLY A 99 3.23 13.80 7.57
N ALA A 100 4.50 14.20 7.65
CA ALA A 100 4.91 15.52 8.12
C ALA A 100 4.48 16.64 7.16
N LEU A 101 4.77 16.48 5.87
CA LEU A 101 4.52 17.48 4.82
C LEU A 101 3.02 17.63 4.52
N ARG A 102 2.26 16.53 4.53
CA ARG A 102 0.82 16.51 4.22
C ARG A 102 -0.07 16.52 5.46
N SER A 103 0.50 16.70 6.66
CA SER A 103 -0.24 16.76 7.94
C SER A 103 -1.49 17.65 7.90
N LYS A 104 -1.39 18.85 7.31
CA LYS A 104 -2.54 19.78 7.16
C LYS A 104 -3.62 19.23 6.21
N ASP A 105 -3.21 18.61 5.10
CA ASP A 105 -4.12 18.01 4.12
C ASP A 105 -4.82 16.78 4.71
N ILE A 106 -4.07 15.93 5.44
CA ILE A 106 -4.59 14.75 6.16
C ILE A 106 -5.59 15.18 7.25
N MET A 107 -5.26 16.21 8.03
CA MET A 107 -6.18 16.78 9.03
C MET A 107 -7.46 17.30 8.38
N LYS A 108 -7.34 18.01 7.25
CA LYS A 108 -8.50 18.49 6.49
C LYS A 108 -9.37 17.33 5.98
N LEU A 109 -8.74 16.26 5.49
CA LEU A 109 -9.42 15.04 5.02
C LEU A 109 -10.22 14.39 6.14
N LEU A 110 -9.58 14.15 7.28
CA LEU A 110 -10.19 13.49 8.43
C LEU A 110 -11.32 14.33 9.04
N ASN A 111 -11.14 15.65 9.14
CA ASN A 111 -12.19 16.56 9.62
C ASN A 111 -13.39 16.63 8.67
N ALA A 112 -13.14 16.70 7.36
CA ALA A 112 -14.22 16.72 6.38
C ALA A 112 -14.99 15.39 6.37
N LEU A 113 -14.28 14.25 6.42
CA LEU A 113 -14.90 12.93 6.51
C LEU A 113 -15.76 12.78 7.78
N ARG A 114 -15.25 13.24 8.93
CA ARG A 114 -15.98 13.24 10.20
C ARG A 114 -17.22 14.13 10.14
N SER A 115 -17.09 15.34 9.61
CA SER A 115 -18.22 16.28 9.48
C SER A 115 -19.34 15.70 8.61
N ILE A 116 -19.00 15.07 7.48
CA ILE A 116 -19.98 14.41 6.61
C ILE A 116 -20.67 13.27 7.36
N ARG A 117 -19.90 12.42 8.04
CA ARG A 117 -20.44 11.31 8.82
C ARG A 117 -21.40 11.77 9.92
N GLU A 118 -21.08 12.87 10.60
CA GLU A 118 -21.94 13.44 11.63
C GLU A 118 -23.24 13.99 11.04
N LYS A 119 -23.18 14.73 9.93
CA LYS A 119 -24.37 15.20 9.21
C LYS A 119 -25.26 14.04 8.79
N ILE A 120 -24.69 13.00 8.16
CA ILE A 120 -25.44 11.81 7.71
C ILE A 120 -26.09 11.09 8.89
N LYS A 121 -25.38 10.96 10.01
CA LYS A 121 -25.91 10.29 11.19
C LYS A 121 -27.08 11.04 11.81
N VAL A 122 -27.01 12.37 11.88
CA VAL A 122 -28.08 13.20 12.46
C VAL A 122 -29.35 13.17 11.60
N GLU A 123 -29.20 13.28 10.28
CA GLU A 123 -30.34 13.38 9.36
C GLU A 123 -30.94 12.02 8.95
N LEU A 124 -30.12 10.97 8.86
CA LEU A 124 -30.50 9.68 8.26
C LEU A 124 -30.29 8.47 9.19
N GLY A 125 -29.87 8.69 10.44
CA GLY A 125 -29.47 7.62 11.37
C GLY A 125 -28.10 6.98 11.08
N GLY A 126 -27.60 7.12 9.85
CA GLY A 126 -26.27 6.67 9.42
C GLY A 126 -26.15 5.17 9.15
N PRO A 127 -25.01 4.72 8.57
CA PRO A 127 -24.79 3.31 8.32
C PRO A 127 -24.66 2.50 9.62
N HIS A 128 -25.01 1.22 9.58
CA HIS A 128 -24.67 0.27 10.64
C HIS A 128 -23.25 -0.24 10.43
N TYR A 129 -22.31 0.24 11.24
CA TYR A 129 -20.90 -0.10 11.04
C TYR A 129 -20.49 -1.35 11.84
N ALA A 130 -21.31 -1.87 12.75
CA ALA A 130 -20.94 -2.99 13.61
C ALA A 130 -20.40 -4.20 12.81
N SER A 131 -21.07 -4.54 11.69
CA SER A 131 -20.61 -5.61 10.79
C SER A 131 -19.30 -5.28 10.07
N VAL A 132 -19.12 -4.02 9.65
CA VAL A 132 -17.88 -3.56 8.98
C VAL A 132 -16.72 -3.58 9.97
N TRP A 133 -16.93 -3.12 11.19
CA TRP A 133 -15.92 -3.10 12.25
C TRP A 133 -15.48 -4.49 12.65
N LEU A 134 -16.42 -5.43 12.84
CA LEU A 134 -16.07 -6.81 13.18
C LEU A 134 -15.18 -7.41 12.09
N LYS A 135 -15.53 -7.21 10.81
CA LYS A 135 -14.71 -7.68 9.68
C LYS A 135 -13.32 -7.07 9.70
N VAL A 136 -13.21 -5.74 9.86
CA VAL A 136 -11.91 -5.05 9.91
C VAL A 136 -11.08 -5.53 11.11
N ALA A 137 -11.67 -5.63 12.29
CA ALA A 137 -10.98 -6.08 13.50
C ALA A 137 -10.47 -7.52 13.36
N VAL A 138 -11.30 -8.43 12.84
CA VAL A 138 -10.90 -9.81 12.57
C VAL A 138 -9.78 -9.85 11.52
N THR A 139 -9.86 -9.07 10.45
CA THR A 139 -8.80 -9.01 9.44
C THR A 139 -7.49 -8.49 10.03
N VAL A 140 -7.52 -7.43 10.84
CA VAL A 140 -6.32 -6.89 11.51
C VAL A 140 -5.73 -7.90 12.48
N LEU A 141 -6.57 -8.59 13.25
CA LEU A 141 -6.13 -9.59 14.22
C LEU A 141 -5.53 -10.82 13.53
N LEU A 142 -6.18 -11.36 12.50
CA LEU A 142 -5.66 -12.48 11.70
C LEU A 142 -4.36 -12.10 11.00
N ALA A 143 -4.27 -10.88 10.46
CA ALA A 143 -3.03 -10.36 9.89
C ALA A 143 -1.94 -10.32 10.95
N GLY A 144 -2.21 -9.75 12.14
CA GLY A 144 -1.25 -9.70 13.25
C GLY A 144 -0.75 -11.07 13.70
N ILE A 145 -1.64 -12.06 13.83
CA ILE A 145 -1.26 -13.44 14.15
C ILE A 145 -0.38 -14.03 13.05
N PHE A 146 -0.78 -13.84 11.79
CA PHE A 146 0.01 -14.27 10.64
C PHE A 146 1.40 -13.61 10.63
N TYR A 147 1.52 -12.32 10.99
CA TYR A 147 2.81 -11.65 11.16
C TYR A 147 3.68 -12.29 12.23
N MET A 148 3.13 -12.56 13.41
CA MET A 148 3.91 -13.19 14.48
C MET A 148 4.40 -14.58 14.09
N LEU A 149 3.57 -15.37 13.42
CA LEU A 149 3.95 -16.70 12.94
C LEU A 149 5.01 -16.63 11.83
N LEU A 150 4.86 -15.73 10.87
CA LEU A 150 5.77 -15.63 9.73
C LEU A 150 7.11 -14.99 10.04
N TYR A 151 7.12 -13.93 10.83
CA TYR A 151 8.33 -13.11 10.99
C TYR A 151 9.10 -13.46 12.26
N VAL A 152 8.43 -14.03 13.26
CA VAL A 152 9.09 -14.41 14.52
C VAL A 152 9.24 -15.92 14.61
N VAL A 153 8.16 -16.70 14.40
CA VAL A 153 8.24 -18.14 14.61
C VAL A 153 8.99 -18.84 13.47
N PHE A 154 8.67 -18.55 12.21
CA PHE A 154 9.24 -19.26 11.07
C PHE A 154 10.77 -19.13 10.92
N PRO A 155 11.39 -17.93 10.95
CA PRO A 155 12.82 -17.79 10.74
C PRO A 155 13.64 -18.40 11.89
N TRP A 156 13.07 -18.37 13.09
CA TRP A 156 13.70 -18.85 14.32
C TRP A 156 13.56 -20.36 14.47
N ALA A 157 12.38 -20.93 14.17
CA ALA A 157 12.11 -22.36 14.28
C ALA A 157 12.87 -23.19 13.23
N LEU A 158 13.07 -22.64 12.02
CA LEU A 158 13.77 -23.33 10.94
C LEU A 158 15.28 -23.06 10.92
N LEU A 159 15.81 -22.30 11.89
CA LEU A 159 17.22 -21.92 11.97
C LEU A 159 17.78 -21.33 10.65
N VAL A 160 16.92 -20.70 9.84
CA VAL A 160 17.32 -20.04 8.58
C VAL A 160 18.37 -18.96 8.87
N ILE A 161 18.20 -18.30 10.02
CA ILE A 161 19.11 -17.25 10.51
C ILE A 161 19.91 -17.80 11.70
N THR A 162 21.13 -18.26 11.44
CA THR A 162 21.98 -18.89 12.46
C THR A 162 22.79 -17.89 13.27
N ARG A 163 23.22 -16.77 12.66
CA ARG A 163 24.13 -15.80 13.28
C ARG A 163 23.40 -14.71 14.06
N GLU A 164 24.03 -14.24 15.14
CA GLU A 164 23.44 -13.19 15.98
C GLU A 164 23.31 -11.84 15.27
N GLU A 165 24.23 -11.49 14.38
CA GLU A 165 24.18 -10.22 13.64
C GLU A 165 22.99 -10.18 12.67
N ASP A 166 22.80 -11.26 11.90
CA ASP A 166 21.69 -11.43 10.97
C ASP A 166 20.33 -11.39 11.73
N LYS A 167 20.26 -11.99 12.94
CA LYS A 167 19.07 -11.92 13.81
C LYS A 167 18.74 -10.48 14.23
N LYS A 168 19.76 -9.67 14.56
CA LYS A 168 19.54 -8.26 14.93
C LYS A 168 19.00 -7.46 13.76
N MET A 169 19.55 -7.66 12.56
CA MET A 169 19.06 -7.02 11.34
C MET A 169 17.62 -7.42 11.01
N GLU A 170 17.30 -8.70 11.14
CA GLU A 170 15.95 -9.20 10.90
C GLU A 170 14.93 -8.52 11.82
N VAL A 171 15.23 -8.42 13.12
CA VAL A 171 14.36 -7.72 14.08
C VAL A 171 14.11 -6.27 13.66
N VAL A 172 15.13 -5.57 13.16
CA VAL A 172 14.98 -4.22 12.63
C VAL A 172 14.01 -4.19 11.45
N PHE A 173 14.18 -5.07 10.45
CA PHE A 173 13.29 -5.15 9.29
C PHE A 173 11.84 -5.54 9.66
N ILE A 174 11.66 -6.37 10.69
CA ILE A 174 10.34 -6.71 11.23
C ILE A 174 9.67 -5.46 11.81
N VAL A 175 10.38 -4.68 12.63
CA VAL A 175 9.86 -3.43 13.21
C VAL A 175 9.48 -2.44 12.10
N LEU A 176 10.33 -2.27 11.09
CA LEU A 176 10.05 -1.44 9.91
C LEU A 176 8.79 -1.91 9.18
N THR A 177 8.63 -3.23 9.02
CA THR A 177 7.47 -3.83 8.35
C THR A 177 6.19 -3.60 9.13
N VAL A 178 6.21 -3.78 10.46
CA VAL A 178 5.06 -3.50 11.33
C VAL A 178 4.66 -2.03 11.27
N ALA A 179 5.64 -1.11 11.27
CA ALA A 179 5.37 0.32 11.11
C ALA A 179 4.68 0.59 9.76
N ARG A 180 5.28 0.13 8.66
CA ARG A 180 4.72 0.25 7.30
C ARG A 180 3.30 -0.33 7.20
N ASP A 181 3.02 -1.42 7.90
CA ASP A 181 1.70 -2.03 7.90
C ASP A 181 0.66 -1.19 8.62
N ALA A 182 1.02 -0.57 9.75
CA ALA A 182 0.14 0.38 10.42
C ALA A 182 -0.26 1.53 9.48
N TYR A 183 0.64 1.97 8.60
CA TYR A 183 0.37 2.98 7.59
C TYR A 183 -0.64 2.49 6.53
N TRP A 184 -0.43 1.30 5.97
CA TRP A 184 -1.38 0.71 5.01
C TRP A 184 -2.76 0.43 5.61
N MET A 185 -2.81 0.02 6.88
CA MET A 185 -4.05 -0.15 7.62
C MET A 185 -4.81 1.17 7.77
N MET A 186 -4.11 2.29 8.04
CA MET A 186 -4.73 3.61 8.10
C MET A 186 -5.34 4.02 6.76
N ILE A 187 -4.59 3.88 5.67
CA ILE A 187 -5.07 4.20 4.31
C ILE A 187 -6.32 3.36 3.99
N SER A 188 -6.24 2.05 4.25
CA SER A 188 -7.36 1.12 4.05
C SER A 188 -8.57 1.51 4.88
N MET A 189 -8.38 1.87 6.16
CA MET A 189 -9.46 2.29 7.04
C MET A 189 -10.18 3.54 6.52
N ILE A 190 -9.43 4.55 6.07
CA ILE A 190 -10.01 5.77 5.49
C ILE A 190 -10.86 5.43 4.26
N LEU A 191 -10.34 4.58 3.36
CA LEU A 191 -11.07 4.15 2.18
C LEU A 191 -12.32 3.32 2.51
N ILE A 192 -12.25 2.42 3.50
CA ILE A 192 -13.41 1.64 3.97
C ILE A 192 -14.49 2.59 4.49
N VAL A 193 -14.14 3.56 5.33
CA VAL A 193 -15.12 4.55 5.83
C VAL A 193 -15.74 5.31 4.66
N MET A 194 -14.93 5.86 3.75
CA MET A 194 -15.44 6.56 2.57
C MET A 194 -16.39 5.70 1.75
N LYS A 195 -16.02 4.44 1.46
CA LYS A 195 -16.84 3.47 0.74
C LYS A 195 -18.17 3.22 1.44
N THR A 196 -18.16 3.02 2.75
CA THR A 196 -19.35 2.74 3.55
C THR A 196 -20.33 3.92 3.50
N GLU A 197 -19.84 5.15 3.68
CA GLU A 197 -20.68 6.35 3.57
C GLU A 197 -21.26 6.52 2.16
N ILE A 198 -20.43 6.38 1.12
CA ILE A 198 -20.87 6.48 -0.27
C ILE A 198 -21.95 5.44 -0.57
N SER A 199 -21.76 4.20 -0.13
CA SER A 199 -22.73 3.13 -0.33
C SER A 199 -24.04 3.39 0.41
N PHE A 200 -23.98 3.97 1.62
CA PHE A 200 -25.15 4.36 2.39
C PHE A 200 -25.94 5.47 1.69
N ILE A 201 -25.27 6.56 1.31
CA ILE A 201 -25.89 7.67 0.56
C ILE A 201 -26.51 7.15 -0.74
N GLY A 202 -25.79 6.28 -1.48
CA GLY A 202 -26.29 5.67 -2.71
C GLY A 202 -27.55 4.82 -2.48
N HIS A 203 -27.65 4.11 -1.36
CA HIS A 203 -28.85 3.36 -0.99
C HIS A 203 -30.03 4.30 -0.67
N CYS A 204 -29.80 5.36 0.12
CA CYS A 204 -30.83 6.37 0.42
C CYS A 204 -31.32 7.11 -0.83
N LEU A 205 -30.43 7.38 -1.78
CA LEU A 205 -30.82 7.97 -3.08
C LEU A 205 -31.74 7.03 -3.86
N LYS A 206 -31.54 5.70 -3.76
CA LYS A 206 -32.41 4.72 -4.44
C LYS A 206 -33.77 4.56 -3.79
N SER A 207 -33.91 4.82 -2.48
CA SER A 207 -35.19 4.72 -1.77
C SER A 207 -36.19 5.85 -2.05
N ARG A 208 -35.87 6.78 -2.96
CA ARG A 208 -36.79 7.78 -3.56
C ARG A 208 -37.44 8.79 -2.62
N ASP A 209 -36.87 9.08 -1.45
CA ASP A 209 -37.36 10.19 -0.62
C ASP A 209 -36.93 11.55 -1.22
N GLN A 210 -37.90 12.26 -1.78
CA GLN A 210 -37.69 13.53 -2.48
C GLN A 210 -37.41 14.69 -1.51
N THR A 211 -37.82 14.57 -0.25
CA THR A 211 -37.68 15.63 0.77
C THR A 211 -36.22 15.85 1.17
N GLN A 212 -35.42 14.77 1.19
CA GLN A 212 -34.02 14.78 1.62
C GLN A 212 -33.03 14.78 0.45
N PHE A 213 -33.50 14.80 -0.79
CA PHE A 213 -32.66 14.66 -1.98
C PHE A 213 -31.57 15.74 -2.07
N GLN A 214 -31.88 17.01 -1.77
CA GLN A 214 -30.88 18.10 -1.81
C GLN A 214 -29.75 17.87 -0.80
N PHE A 215 -30.09 17.36 0.39
CA PHE A 215 -29.12 17.01 1.41
C PHE A 215 -28.24 15.84 0.95
N LEU A 216 -28.84 14.76 0.44
CA LEU A 216 -28.11 13.59 -0.08
C LEU A 216 -27.17 13.96 -1.23
N LEU A 217 -27.61 14.80 -2.18
CA LEU A 217 -26.79 15.26 -3.29
C LEU A 217 -25.59 16.10 -2.80
N ARG A 218 -25.82 16.98 -1.81
CA ARG A 218 -24.74 17.77 -1.21
C ARG A 218 -23.74 16.87 -0.47
N ALA A 219 -24.22 15.94 0.35
CA ALA A 219 -23.37 14.97 1.05
C ALA A 219 -22.57 14.11 0.08
N LEU A 220 -23.19 13.62 -1.01
CA LEU A 220 -22.51 12.87 -2.06
C LEU A 220 -21.43 13.72 -2.74
N THR A 221 -21.72 14.98 -3.05
CA THR A 221 -20.75 15.90 -3.67
C THR A 221 -19.57 16.16 -2.75
N GLU A 222 -19.83 16.44 -1.46
CA GLU A 222 -18.81 16.64 -0.44
C GLU A 222 -17.91 15.40 -0.31
N ILE A 223 -18.47 14.20 -0.16
CA ILE A 223 -17.67 12.99 0.04
C ILE A 223 -16.88 12.60 -1.22
N VAL A 224 -17.45 12.82 -2.40
CA VAL A 224 -16.76 12.58 -3.66
C VAL A 224 -15.58 13.53 -3.84
N SER A 225 -15.69 14.78 -3.38
CA SER A 225 -14.58 15.74 -3.40
C SER A 225 -13.41 15.34 -2.50
N LEU A 226 -13.64 14.47 -1.50
CA LEU A 226 -12.56 13.94 -0.65
C LEU A 226 -11.62 13.01 -1.40
N ARG A 227 -12.01 12.49 -2.57
CA ARG A 227 -11.12 11.65 -3.40
C ARG A 227 -9.86 12.41 -3.83
N ASP A 228 -10.02 13.65 -4.26
CA ASP A 228 -8.91 14.51 -4.70
C ASP A 228 -7.98 14.82 -3.51
N LEU A 229 -8.55 15.07 -2.32
CA LEU A 229 -7.79 15.32 -1.10
C LEU A 229 -7.07 14.06 -0.60
N PHE A 230 -7.70 12.88 -0.68
CA PHE A 230 -7.09 11.60 -0.38
C PHE A 230 -5.88 11.35 -1.29
N ALA A 231 -6.04 11.55 -2.60
CA ALA A 231 -4.96 11.35 -3.56
C ALA A 231 -3.79 12.31 -3.26
N LYS A 232 -4.08 13.57 -2.92
CA LYS A 232 -3.05 14.54 -2.47
C LYS A 232 -2.30 14.08 -1.21
N CYS A 233 -2.97 13.38 -0.30
CA CYS A 233 -2.37 12.90 0.94
C CYS A 233 -1.52 11.63 0.76
N PHE A 234 -1.91 10.71 -0.12
CA PHE A 234 -1.35 9.34 -0.12
C PHE A 234 -0.74 8.89 -1.46
N SER A 235 -0.78 9.71 -2.51
CA SER A 235 -0.27 9.34 -3.82
C SER A 235 1.25 9.08 -3.85
N ILE A 236 2.08 9.90 -3.20
CA ILE A 236 3.54 9.71 -3.22
C ILE A 236 3.93 8.35 -2.63
N PRO A 237 3.48 7.96 -1.41
CA PRO A 237 3.85 6.66 -0.86
C PRO A 237 3.28 5.48 -1.64
N ILE A 238 2.06 5.60 -2.20
CA ILE A 238 1.48 4.56 -3.07
C ILE A 238 2.32 4.40 -4.35
N MET A 239 2.75 5.49 -4.97
CA MET A 239 3.58 5.46 -6.17
C MET A 239 4.95 4.83 -5.88
N PHE A 240 5.57 5.19 -4.76
CA PHE A 240 6.83 4.59 -4.34
C PHE A 240 6.67 3.09 -4.05
N ALA A 241 5.57 2.69 -3.42
CA ALA A 241 5.27 1.28 -3.18
C ALA A 241 5.05 0.48 -4.47
N LEU A 242 4.40 1.07 -5.48
CA LEU A 242 4.27 0.46 -6.81
C LEU A 242 5.62 0.28 -7.51
N MET A 243 6.52 1.27 -7.38
CA MET A 243 7.89 1.18 -7.89
C MET A 243 8.68 0.06 -7.19
N MET A 244 8.58 -0.05 -5.86
CA MET A 244 9.20 -1.17 -5.14
C MET A 244 8.58 -2.50 -5.54
N LEU A 245 7.25 -2.61 -5.69
CA LEU A 245 6.61 -3.85 -6.14
C LEU A 245 7.15 -4.30 -7.50
N PHE A 246 7.34 -3.35 -8.43
CA PHE A 246 7.97 -3.64 -9.71
C PHE A 246 9.40 -4.18 -9.54
N PHE A 247 10.24 -3.48 -8.76
CA PHE A 247 11.63 -3.87 -8.54
C PHE A 247 11.75 -5.21 -7.80
N ASP A 248 11.17 -5.30 -6.61
CA ASP A 248 11.21 -6.48 -5.74
C ASP A 248 10.57 -7.69 -6.45
N GLY A 249 9.45 -7.47 -7.16
CA GLY A 249 8.77 -8.53 -7.89
C GLY A 249 9.62 -9.10 -9.03
N THR A 250 10.30 -8.25 -9.79
CA THR A 250 11.22 -8.70 -10.84
C THR A 250 12.42 -9.45 -10.26
N LEU A 251 13.04 -8.89 -9.22
CA LEU A 251 14.19 -9.55 -8.55
C LEU A 251 13.79 -10.89 -7.95
N GLN A 252 12.67 -10.97 -7.26
CA GLN A 252 12.23 -12.17 -6.57
C GLN A 252 11.94 -13.32 -7.53
N LEU A 253 11.27 -13.02 -8.65
CA LEU A 253 10.99 -14.03 -9.67
C LEU A 253 12.28 -14.48 -10.37
N PHE A 254 13.23 -13.57 -10.59
CA PHE A 254 14.53 -13.93 -11.16
C PHE A 254 15.35 -14.80 -10.21
N GLN A 255 15.32 -14.51 -8.91
CA GLN A 255 15.94 -15.37 -7.89
C GLN A 255 15.31 -16.76 -7.85
N PHE A 256 13.98 -16.87 -7.97
CA PHE A 256 13.34 -18.18 -8.10
C PHE A 256 13.77 -18.93 -9.34
N PHE A 257 13.94 -18.24 -10.48
CA PHE A 257 14.48 -18.85 -11.69
C PHE A 257 15.88 -19.42 -11.47
N LEU A 258 16.81 -18.62 -10.92
CA LEU A 258 18.18 -19.05 -10.65
C LEU A 258 18.24 -20.24 -9.70
N LEU A 259 17.39 -20.25 -8.67
CA LEU A 259 17.35 -21.34 -7.71
C LEU A 259 16.82 -22.63 -8.33
N ILE A 260 15.80 -22.56 -9.19
CA ILE A 260 15.31 -23.72 -9.91
C ILE A 260 16.38 -24.27 -10.87
N GLU A 261 17.18 -23.40 -11.48
CA GLU A 261 18.29 -23.77 -12.37
C GLU A 261 19.46 -24.44 -11.60
N SER A 262 19.71 -24.03 -10.35
CA SER A 262 20.83 -24.54 -9.53
C SER A 262 20.55 -25.84 -8.75
N ALA A 263 19.30 -26.30 -8.72
CA ALA A 263 18.83 -27.20 -7.67
C ALA A 263 19.41 -28.63 -7.65
N GLU A 264 20.29 -28.89 -6.66
CA GLU A 264 20.30 -30.13 -5.87
C GLU A 264 19.27 -30.02 -4.73
N ILE A 265 18.34 -30.98 -4.68
CA ILE A 265 17.06 -30.89 -3.95
C ILE A 265 17.27 -31.02 -2.42
N GLY A 266 17.30 -29.92 -1.66
CA GLY A 266 17.27 -30.00 -0.19
C GLY A 266 17.27 -28.69 0.58
N GLY A 267 18.32 -27.87 0.46
CA GLY A 267 18.46 -26.62 1.22
C GLY A 267 17.74 -25.42 0.61
N GLU A 268 17.46 -25.48 -0.69
CA GLU A 268 16.95 -24.36 -1.47
C GLU A 268 15.45 -24.07 -1.24
N ILE A 269 14.65 -25.12 -0.96
CA ILE A 269 13.20 -25.00 -0.78
C ILE A 269 12.85 -24.09 0.41
N VAL A 270 13.60 -24.17 1.50
CA VAL A 270 13.38 -23.32 2.68
C VAL A 270 13.64 -21.84 2.35
N GLY A 271 14.64 -21.56 1.54
CA GLY A 271 14.92 -20.23 1.01
C GLY A 271 13.77 -19.69 0.16
N VAL A 272 13.24 -20.50 -0.77
CA VAL A 272 12.06 -20.12 -1.57
C VAL A 272 10.89 -19.72 -0.69
N ILE A 273 10.56 -20.58 0.27
CA ILE A 273 9.43 -20.35 1.17
C ILE A 273 9.64 -19.05 1.94
N PHE A 274 10.83 -18.84 2.50
CA PHE A 274 11.17 -17.60 3.20
C PHE A 274 10.92 -16.36 2.32
N TYR A 275 11.41 -16.35 1.09
CA TYR A 275 11.18 -15.24 0.17
C TYR A 275 9.71 -15.01 -0.19
N ILE A 276 8.95 -16.07 -0.46
CA ILE A 276 7.50 -15.97 -0.72
C ILE A 276 6.79 -15.36 0.50
N LEU A 277 7.18 -15.78 1.71
CA LEU A 277 6.61 -15.28 2.95
C LEU A 277 6.89 -13.79 3.17
N TRP A 278 8.03 -13.27 2.71
CA TRP A 278 8.35 -11.85 2.76
C TRP A 278 7.61 -11.02 1.70
N PHE A 279 7.59 -11.49 0.46
CA PHE A 279 7.09 -10.73 -0.69
C PHE A 279 5.55 -10.76 -0.83
N LEU A 280 4.93 -11.92 -0.62
CA LEU A 280 3.50 -12.12 -0.86
C LEU A 280 2.61 -11.21 0.02
N PRO A 281 2.86 -11.07 1.35
CA PRO A 281 2.01 -10.23 2.18
C PRO A 281 2.09 -8.75 1.81
N TYR A 282 3.27 -8.28 1.40
CA TYR A 282 3.46 -6.92 0.89
C TYR A 282 2.60 -6.67 -0.37
N THR A 283 2.71 -7.57 -1.34
CA THR A 283 1.97 -7.52 -2.61
C THR A 283 0.45 -7.54 -2.38
N VAL A 284 -0.04 -8.48 -1.55
CA VAL A 284 -1.47 -8.62 -1.27
C VAL A 284 -2.05 -7.35 -0.64
N LYS A 285 -1.35 -6.70 0.29
CA LYS A 285 -1.83 -5.46 0.92
C LYS A 285 -1.89 -4.30 -0.06
N LEU A 286 -0.84 -4.12 -0.87
CA LEU A 286 -0.79 -3.04 -1.85
C LEU A 286 -1.93 -3.22 -2.87
N CYS A 287 -2.12 -4.44 -3.37
CA CYS A 287 -3.25 -4.80 -4.23
C CYS A 287 -4.60 -4.55 -3.54
N ALA A 288 -4.75 -4.91 -2.26
CA ALA A 288 -5.98 -4.68 -1.51
C ALA A 288 -6.30 -3.19 -1.36
N VAL A 289 -5.31 -2.33 -1.09
CA VAL A 289 -5.48 -0.87 -1.01
C VAL A 289 -5.94 -0.30 -2.35
N ILE A 290 -5.28 -0.67 -3.44
CA ILE A 290 -5.62 -0.20 -4.80
C ILE A 290 -6.99 -0.72 -5.24
N HIS A 291 -7.30 -1.97 -4.92
CA HIS A 291 -8.60 -2.57 -5.19
C HIS A 291 -9.71 -1.87 -4.42
N LEU A 292 -9.48 -1.55 -3.15
CA LEU A 292 -10.42 -0.81 -2.33
C LEU A 292 -10.62 0.62 -2.84
N ALA A 293 -9.56 1.30 -3.32
CA ALA A 293 -9.67 2.59 -3.99
C ALA A 293 -10.54 2.49 -5.26
N THR A 294 -10.35 1.43 -6.06
CA THR A 294 -11.16 1.15 -7.26
C THR A 294 -12.64 0.96 -6.90
N ILE A 295 -12.94 0.10 -5.92
CA ILE A 295 -14.33 -0.14 -5.48
C ILE A 295 -14.96 1.16 -4.97
N THR A 296 -14.23 1.93 -4.17
CA THR A 296 -14.71 3.21 -3.63
C THR A 296 -15.06 4.17 -4.76
N SER A 297 -14.23 4.24 -5.80
CA SER A 297 -14.49 5.06 -6.98
C SER A 297 -15.70 4.58 -7.78
N ASN A 298 -15.84 3.27 -7.97
CA ASN A 298 -16.99 2.68 -8.68
C ASN A 298 -18.29 2.92 -7.94
N LYS A 299 -18.31 2.70 -6.61
CA LYS A 299 -19.49 2.97 -5.77
C LYS A 299 -19.91 4.42 -5.81
N ALA A 300 -18.96 5.33 -5.87
CA ALA A 300 -19.26 6.74 -5.96
C ALA A 300 -19.82 7.13 -7.34
N ASN A 301 -19.38 6.47 -8.41
CA ASN A 301 -19.95 6.64 -9.74
C ASN A 301 -21.37 6.05 -9.83
N GLU A 302 -21.62 4.88 -9.23
CA GLU A 302 -22.97 4.29 -9.10
C GLU A 302 -23.92 5.18 -8.29
N ALA A 303 -23.46 5.74 -7.17
CA ALA A 303 -24.23 6.68 -6.37
C ALA A 303 -24.55 7.96 -7.16
N ALA A 304 -23.60 8.46 -7.95
CA ALA A 304 -23.82 9.60 -8.84
C ALA A 304 -24.83 9.27 -9.95
N LEU A 305 -24.75 8.09 -10.57
CA LEU A 305 -25.75 7.64 -11.57
C LEU A 305 -27.16 7.59 -11.00
N SER A 306 -27.29 7.22 -9.73
CA SER A 306 -28.59 7.14 -9.05
C SER A 306 -29.28 8.52 -8.97
N THR A 307 -28.54 9.64 -9.05
CA THR A 307 -29.14 10.98 -9.05
C THR A 307 -29.82 11.34 -10.37
N ARG A 308 -29.51 10.67 -11.48
CA ARG A 308 -30.11 10.95 -12.80
C ARG A 308 -31.62 10.74 -12.82
N HIS A 309 -32.12 9.78 -12.04
CA HIS A 309 -33.55 9.49 -11.95
C HIS A 309 -34.36 10.66 -11.38
N PHE A 310 -33.73 11.52 -10.58
CA PHE A 310 -34.36 12.73 -10.04
C PHE A 310 -34.24 13.94 -10.96
N ASP A 311 -33.28 13.94 -11.90
CA ASP A 311 -33.16 14.97 -12.93
C ASP A 311 -34.35 14.89 -13.90
N ASP A 312 -34.80 13.67 -14.22
CA ASP A 312 -35.98 13.44 -15.07
C ASP A 312 -37.30 13.84 -14.38
N TYR A 313 -37.38 13.77 -13.04
CA TYR A 313 -38.58 14.10 -12.25
C TYR A 313 -38.64 15.55 -11.74
N SER A 314 -37.49 16.21 -11.54
CA SER A 314 -37.43 17.60 -11.11
C SER A 314 -37.75 18.51 -12.30
N MET A 315 -38.92 19.14 -12.29
CA MET A 315 -39.38 20.13 -13.27
C MET A 315 -38.22 20.91 -13.93
N LYS A 316 -38.09 20.75 -15.25
CA LYS A 316 -37.15 21.50 -16.10
C LYS A 316 -37.21 22.99 -15.73
N ASN A 317 -36.09 23.54 -15.26
CA ASN A 317 -35.84 24.95 -14.84
C ASN A 317 -35.60 25.26 -13.35
N THR A 318 -35.43 24.25 -12.48
CA THR A 318 -35.02 24.53 -11.08
C THR A 318 -33.50 24.69 -10.93
N LYS A 319 -33.07 25.49 -9.92
CA LYS A 319 -31.65 25.60 -9.52
C LYS A 319 -31.04 24.23 -9.17
N LEU A 320 -31.88 23.29 -8.71
CA LEU A 320 -31.51 21.94 -8.35
C LEU A 320 -31.12 21.09 -9.57
N ALA A 321 -31.92 21.11 -10.65
CA ALA A 321 -31.57 20.41 -11.90
C ALA A 321 -30.22 20.89 -12.47
N LYS A 322 -29.95 22.21 -12.43
CA LYS A 322 -28.63 22.75 -12.82
C LYS A 322 -27.49 22.22 -11.95
N GLN A 323 -27.71 22.04 -10.65
CA GLN A 323 -26.71 21.47 -9.74
C GLN A 323 -26.49 19.98 -10.00
N ILE A 324 -27.55 19.20 -10.22
CA ILE A 324 -27.48 17.78 -10.58
C ILE A 324 -26.71 17.62 -11.90
N ASN A 325 -27.07 18.37 -12.94
CA ASN A 325 -26.41 18.27 -14.23
C ASN A 325 -24.93 18.67 -14.15
N LYS A 326 -24.59 19.74 -13.41
CA LYS A 326 -23.18 20.11 -13.16
C LYS A 326 -22.41 19.02 -12.40
N PHE A 327 -23.06 18.37 -11.43
CA PHE A 327 -22.48 17.28 -10.66
C PHE A 327 -22.27 16.01 -11.52
N LEU A 328 -23.27 15.62 -12.31
CA LEU A 328 -23.21 14.50 -13.24
C LEU A 328 -22.15 14.73 -14.31
N LEU A 329 -22.09 15.92 -14.91
CA LEU A 329 -21.08 16.26 -15.90
C LEU A 329 -19.65 16.16 -15.32
N LYS A 330 -19.45 16.66 -14.09
CA LYS A 330 -18.14 16.60 -13.42
C LYS A 330 -17.71 15.20 -12.98
N ASN A 331 -18.65 14.33 -12.58
CA ASN A 331 -18.30 13.04 -11.99
C ASN A 331 -18.42 11.88 -12.99
N LEU A 332 -19.45 11.91 -13.82
CA LEU A 332 -19.75 10.86 -14.78
C LEU A 332 -18.97 11.04 -16.08
N HIS A 333 -18.94 12.27 -16.62
CA HIS A 333 -18.31 12.56 -17.91
C HIS A 333 -16.77 12.58 -17.81
N GLN A 334 -16.22 13.06 -16.68
CA GLN A 334 -14.77 13.09 -16.45
C GLN A 334 -14.22 11.78 -15.82
N LYS A 335 -15.07 10.78 -15.55
CA LYS A 335 -14.71 9.50 -14.91
C LYS A 335 -13.71 9.68 -13.75
N LYS A 336 -14.02 10.57 -12.79
CA LYS A 336 -13.07 10.92 -11.72
C LYS A 336 -12.67 9.69 -10.90
N LYS A 337 -11.41 9.29 -11.04
CA LYS A 337 -10.76 8.24 -10.26
C LYS A 337 -9.79 8.89 -9.27
N PHE A 338 -9.35 8.11 -8.28
CA PHE A 338 -8.20 8.54 -7.48
C PHE A 338 -7.01 8.69 -8.42
N SER A 339 -6.37 9.85 -8.45
CA SER A 339 -5.24 10.12 -9.35
C SER A 339 -4.04 10.64 -8.60
N ALA A 340 -2.89 9.99 -8.81
CA ALA A 340 -1.61 10.46 -8.36
C ALA A 340 -1.13 11.60 -9.28
N PHE A 341 -1.23 12.84 -8.79
CA PHE A 341 -0.74 14.06 -9.46
C PHE A 341 -1.24 14.30 -10.89
N GLY A 342 -2.35 13.66 -11.30
CA GLY A 342 -2.84 13.73 -12.67
C GLY A 342 -2.06 12.87 -13.68
N PHE A 343 -0.95 12.26 -13.27
CA PHE A 343 -0.14 11.39 -14.12
C PHE A 343 -0.71 9.98 -14.20
N PHE A 344 -1.28 9.49 -13.10
CA PHE A 344 -1.63 8.07 -12.99
C PHE A 344 -2.89 7.83 -12.15
N ASN A 345 -3.75 6.89 -12.54
CA ASN A 345 -4.99 6.56 -11.83
C ASN A 345 -4.77 5.40 -10.85
N ILE A 346 -5.00 5.62 -9.55
CA ILE A 346 -4.94 4.58 -8.52
C ILE A 346 -6.18 3.68 -8.66
N ASP A 347 -6.09 2.73 -9.59
CA ASP A 347 -7.13 1.73 -9.84
C ASP A 347 -6.50 0.37 -10.25
N ASN A 348 -7.33 -0.66 -10.41
CA ASN A 348 -6.85 -1.99 -10.79
C ASN A 348 -6.02 -2.02 -12.09
N SER A 349 -6.13 -1.03 -12.98
CA SER A 349 -5.32 -1.01 -14.22
C SER A 349 -3.82 -0.90 -13.91
N VAL A 350 -3.43 -0.19 -12.84
CA VAL A 350 -2.02 -0.10 -12.42
C VAL A 350 -1.44 -1.42 -12.00
N ILE A 351 -2.27 -2.24 -11.34
CA ILE A 351 -1.85 -3.55 -10.87
C ILE A 351 -1.47 -4.36 -12.10
N TYR A 352 -2.36 -4.42 -13.10
CA TYR A 352 -2.08 -5.11 -14.36
C TYR A 352 -0.83 -4.56 -15.04
N THR A 353 -0.66 -3.23 -15.15
CA THR A 353 0.54 -2.64 -15.76
C THR A 353 1.82 -3.02 -15.02
N VAL A 354 1.83 -2.97 -13.68
CA VAL A 354 3.01 -3.33 -12.88
C VAL A 354 3.33 -4.82 -13.01
N PHE A 355 2.34 -5.70 -12.88
CA PHE A 355 2.55 -7.14 -13.06
C PHE A 355 3.00 -7.51 -14.47
N SER A 356 2.42 -6.90 -15.51
CA SER A 356 2.90 -7.09 -16.88
C SER A 356 4.35 -6.63 -17.02
N SER A 357 4.72 -5.50 -16.43
CA SER A 357 6.10 -5.01 -16.45
C SER A 357 7.05 -5.97 -15.72
N ILE A 358 6.65 -6.49 -14.55
CA ILE A 358 7.43 -7.49 -13.80
C ILE A 358 7.76 -8.69 -14.69
N ILE A 359 6.74 -9.25 -15.36
CA ILE A 359 6.91 -10.40 -16.26
C ILE A 359 7.78 -10.05 -17.47
N THR A 360 7.57 -8.90 -18.11
CA THR A 360 8.39 -8.46 -19.26
C THR A 360 9.87 -8.35 -18.88
N TYR A 361 10.18 -7.69 -17.78
CA TYR A 361 11.57 -7.53 -17.34
C TYR A 361 12.18 -8.84 -16.81
N LEU A 362 11.38 -9.72 -16.21
CA LEU A 362 11.83 -11.07 -15.86
C LEU A 362 12.28 -11.85 -17.10
N VAL A 363 11.48 -11.84 -18.18
CA VAL A 363 11.84 -12.53 -19.43
C VAL A 363 13.14 -11.98 -20.00
N ILE A 364 13.32 -10.66 -19.99
CA ILE A 364 14.56 -10.02 -20.43
C ILE A 364 15.75 -10.50 -19.60
N LEU A 365 15.62 -10.57 -18.27
CA LEU A 365 16.70 -11.06 -17.40
C LEU A 365 17.04 -12.53 -17.68
N ILE A 366 16.04 -13.39 -17.88
CA ILE A 366 16.24 -14.79 -18.23
C ILE A 366 16.99 -14.92 -19.57
N GLN A 367 16.59 -14.14 -20.59
CA GLN A 367 17.26 -14.15 -21.90
C GLN A 367 18.74 -13.72 -21.80
N PHE A 368 19.03 -12.67 -21.02
CA PHE A 368 20.42 -12.28 -20.78
C PHE A 368 21.22 -13.35 -20.04
N LYS A 369 20.59 -14.05 -19.07
CA LYS A 369 21.24 -15.13 -18.35
C LYS A 369 21.57 -16.33 -19.25
N GLN A 370 20.64 -16.71 -20.13
CA GLN A 370 20.86 -17.78 -21.10
C GLN A 370 21.98 -17.41 -22.09
N LEU A 371 21.99 -16.16 -22.57
CA LEU A 371 23.06 -15.67 -23.45
C LEU A 371 24.45 -15.71 -22.79
N GLU A 372 24.54 -15.36 -21.50
CA GLU A 372 25.77 -15.48 -20.71
C GLU A 372 26.27 -16.93 -20.64
N ASN A 373 25.36 -17.88 -20.37
CA ASN A 373 25.68 -19.31 -20.32
C ASN A 373 26.15 -19.83 -21.70
N ASP A 374 25.50 -19.43 -22.80
CA ASP A 374 25.88 -19.83 -24.15
C ASP A 374 27.28 -19.33 -24.55
N LEU A 375 27.59 -18.07 -24.23
CA LEU A 375 28.91 -17.48 -24.51
C LEU A 375 30.04 -18.13 -23.70
N THR A 376 29.77 -18.52 -22.45
CA THR A 376 30.77 -19.15 -21.58
C THR A 376 31.00 -20.62 -21.90
N HIS A 377 29.98 -21.37 -22.33
CA HIS A 377 30.14 -22.77 -22.77
C HIS A 377 30.67 -22.90 -24.21
N GLY A 378 30.36 -21.96 -25.12
CA GLY A 378 30.83 -21.99 -26.50
C GLY A 378 32.35 -21.82 -26.67
N ASN A 379 33.03 -21.18 -25.72
CA ASN A 379 34.48 -20.95 -25.81
C ASN A 379 35.32 -22.18 -25.40
N SER A 380 34.75 -23.10 -24.63
CA SER A 380 35.42 -24.33 -24.17
C SER A 380 35.53 -25.42 -25.24
N GLY A 381 34.76 -25.32 -26.33
CA GLY A 381 34.77 -26.29 -27.43
C GLY A 381 35.83 -26.02 -28.52
N ASN A 382 36.42 -24.82 -28.56
CA ASN A 382 37.38 -24.45 -29.61
C ASN A 382 38.86 -24.70 -29.22
N GLU A 383 39.16 -24.87 -27.94
CA GLU A 383 40.55 -25.13 -27.49
C GLU A 383 40.99 -26.59 -27.72
N THR A 384 40.06 -27.54 -27.83
CA THR A 384 40.39 -28.96 -28.08
C THR A 384 40.62 -29.31 -29.55
N ILE A 385 40.20 -28.46 -30.50
CA ILE A 385 40.39 -28.71 -31.94
C ILE A 385 41.74 -28.17 -32.45
N SER A 386 42.34 -27.16 -31.81
CA SER A 386 43.66 -26.63 -32.22
C SER A 386 44.85 -27.47 -31.73
N ALA A 387 44.67 -28.42 -30.81
CA ALA A 387 45.75 -29.27 -30.31
C ALA A 387 45.95 -30.58 -31.11
N ALA A 388 45.06 -30.91 -32.05
CA ALA A 388 45.12 -32.16 -32.83
C ALA A 388 45.67 -31.97 -34.27
N GLY A 389 46.07 -30.76 -34.66
CA GLY A 389 46.46 -30.42 -36.04
C GLY A 389 47.96 -30.36 -36.31
N GLY A 390 48.79 -31.11 -35.59
CA GLY A 390 50.25 -31.05 -35.77
C GLY A 390 50.96 -32.34 -35.41
N SER A 391 50.94 -33.33 -36.31
CA SER A 391 52.02 -34.28 -36.57
C SER A 391 51.66 -35.20 -37.75
N THR A 392 52.68 -35.42 -38.58
CA THR A 392 52.80 -36.23 -39.82
C THR A 392 52.18 -35.68 -41.08
#